data_AF-A0AAE2CJE1-F1
#
_entry.id   AF-A0AAE2CJE1-F1
#
_cell.length_a   1.000
_cell.length_b   1.000
_cell.length_c   1.000
_cell.angle_alpha   90.00
_cell.angle_beta   90.00
_cell.angle_gamma   90.00
#
_symmetry.space_group_name_H-M   'P 1'
#
loop_
_entity.id
_entity.type
_entity.pdbx_description
1 polymer ?
#
loop_
_entity_poly.entity_id
_entity_poly.type
_entity_poly.pdbx_seq_one_letter_code
_entity_poly.pdbx_strand_id
1 'polypeptide(L)'
;MTSRPITTSANGAHHHYYPPSSSSSSSASFRGCCCCLFLLFSFLALLILAIVLVVVLAVKPKKPEFELQQVGVQYMGISPTTASSATVSLIIRMLFTAANDNKVGIKYRESTFTVMYRGIPLGRGVVPGFFQPAHSVRRIETTIVVDRFNLLQADAADLLRDASLNDRVEMRVVGDVGAKIRILGFTSPGVQVSVDCTIGISPRKQALIYKECGFDGLTV
;
A
#
# COMPACT_ATOMS: atom_id res chain seq x y z
N MET A 1 89.63 62.10 62.31
CA MET A 1 89.20 61.69 63.67
C MET A 1 87.75 61.28 63.58
N THR A 2 87.43 60.10 64.13
CA THR A 2 86.10 59.58 64.54
C THR A 2 85.00 59.52 63.45
N SER A 3 84.30 58.43 63.15
CA SER A 3 84.12 57.12 63.81
C SER A 3 83.20 56.27 62.91
N ARG A 4 83.49 54.96 62.75
CA ARG A 4 82.49 53.94 62.36
C ARG A 4 81.68 53.54 63.60
N PRO A 5 80.43 53.05 63.45
CA PRO A 5 80.16 51.60 63.53
C PRO A 5 79.13 51.13 62.45
N ILE A 6 79.14 49.93 61.87
CA ILE A 6 79.17 48.52 62.35
C ILE A 6 77.79 48.02 62.84
N THR A 7 77.16 47.19 61.98
CA THR A 7 76.22 46.05 62.19
C THR A 7 74.92 46.30 62.98
N THR A 8 73.79 45.60 62.75
CA THR A 8 73.60 44.15 62.73
C THR A 8 72.28 43.73 62.07
N SER A 9 72.34 42.53 61.51
CA SER A 9 71.30 41.60 61.05
C SER A 9 69.98 41.53 61.84
N ALA A 10 68.88 41.26 61.12
CA ALA A 10 67.84 40.34 61.58
C ALA A 10 67.06 39.74 60.39
N ASN A 11 66.97 38.41 60.38
CA ASN A 11 66.24 37.55 59.46
C ASN A 11 64.74 37.87 59.37
N GLY A 12 64.18 37.78 58.17
CA GLY A 12 62.75 37.70 57.93
C GLY A 12 62.46 36.92 56.66
N ALA A 13 62.24 35.61 56.79
CA ALA A 13 61.77 34.74 55.72
C ALA A 13 60.35 35.13 55.30
N HIS A 14 60.09 35.48 54.04
CA HIS A 14 58.71 35.58 53.54
C HIS A 14 58.58 35.16 52.09
N HIS A 15 58.09 33.92 51.94
CA HIS A 15 57.12 33.41 50.98
C HIS A 15 57.05 34.05 49.58
N HIS A 16 57.42 33.24 48.59
CA HIS A 16 57.05 33.37 47.19
C HIS A 16 55.56 33.64 47.01
N TYR A 17 55.22 34.80 46.44
CA TYR A 17 53.90 35.08 45.91
C TYR A 17 53.97 35.04 44.38
N TYR A 18 53.67 33.87 43.81
CA TYR A 18 53.34 33.78 42.38
C TYR A 18 51.95 34.42 42.18
N PRO A 19 51.77 35.36 41.23
CA PRO A 19 50.45 35.82 40.89
C PRO A 19 49.66 34.62 40.34
N PRO A 20 48.40 34.41 40.75
CA PRO A 20 47.61 33.35 40.16
C PRO A 20 47.34 33.74 38.71
N SER A 21 47.87 32.94 37.79
CA SER A 21 47.40 32.88 36.42
C SER A 21 45.90 32.63 36.46
N SER A 22 45.11 33.66 36.16
CA SER A 22 43.70 33.54 35.85
C SER A 22 43.58 32.76 34.54
N SER A 23 43.78 31.45 34.60
CA SER A 23 43.23 30.53 33.61
C SER A 23 41.72 30.71 33.71
N SER A 24 41.15 31.50 32.81
CA SER A 24 39.75 31.42 32.46
C SER A 24 39.51 30.02 31.92
N SER A 25 39.30 29.07 32.82
CA SER A 25 38.59 27.86 32.50
C SER A 25 37.18 28.31 32.15
N SER A 26 36.97 28.60 30.86
CA SER A 26 35.65 28.55 30.26
C SER A 26 35.17 27.12 30.48
N SER A 27 34.56 26.90 31.64
CA SER A 27 33.77 25.72 31.94
C SER A 27 32.70 25.70 30.85
N ALA A 28 32.97 24.93 29.80
CA ALA A 28 32.02 24.64 28.76
C ALA A 28 30.84 23.97 29.44
N SER A 29 29.85 24.80 29.74
CA SER A 29 28.59 24.44 30.36
C SER A 29 28.01 23.25 29.59
N PHE A 30 27.94 22.09 30.22
CA PHE A 30 27.28 20.90 29.68
C PHE A 30 25.77 21.14 29.40
N ARG A 31 25.20 22.28 29.82
CA ARG A 31 23.85 22.71 29.41
C ARG A 31 23.80 23.31 27.99
N GLY A 32 24.91 23.86 27.47
CA GLY A 32 24.99 24.36 26.09
C GLY A 32 25.14 23.24 25.05
N CYS A 33 25.79 22.13 25.43
CA CYS A 33 26.01 20.98 24.55
C CYS A 33 24.71 20.22 24.21
N CYS A 34 23.82 20.02 25.19
CA CYS A 34 22.52 19.41 24.93
C CYS A 34 21.67 20.25 23.96
N CYS A 35 21.60 21.57 24.15
CA CYS A 35 20.85 22.45 23.24
C CYS A 35 21.40 22.40 21.80
N CYS A 36 22.72 22.41 21.62
CA CYS A 36 23.33 22.30 20.29
C CYS A 36 23.05 20.95 19.62
N LEU A 37 23.08 19.85 20.38
CA LEU A 37 22.72 18.53 19.87
C LEU A 37 21.24 18.45 19.50
N PHE A 38 20.33 18.96 20.34
CA PHE A 38 18.91 19.02 20.02
C PHE A 38 18.62 19.87 18.78
N LEU A 39 19.28 21.03 18.63
CA LEU A 39 19.15 21.87 17.45
C LEU A 39 19.73 21.19 16.20
N LEU A 40 20.86 20.49 16.32
CA LEU A 40 21.47 19.74 15.21
C LEU A 40 20.60 18.56 14.78
N PHE A 41 20.07 17.78 15.73
CA PHE A 41 19.15 16.68 15.44
C PHE A 41 17.83 17.20 14.85
N SER A 42 17.30 18.31 15.37
CA SER A 42 16.11 18.97 14.82
C SER A 42 16.35 19.46 13.38
N PHE A 43 17.48 20.13 13.14
CA PHE A 43 17.86 20.57 11.80
C PHE A 43 18.03 19.39 10.83
N LEU A 44 18.70 18.32 11.26
CA LEU A 44 18.87 17.13 10.45
C LEU A 44 17.52 16.43 10.16
N ALA A 45 16.62 16.37 11.14
CA ALA A 45 15.27 15.84 10.95
C ALA A 45 14.47 16.68 9.94
N LEU A 46 14.54 18.01 10.03
CA LEU A 46 13.90 18.92 9.07
C LEU A 46 14.51 18.79 7.67
N LEU A 47 15.83 18.63 7.55
CA LEU A 47 16.50 18.39 6.28
C LEU A 47 16.05 17.07 5.65
N ILE A 48 15.98 16.00 6.44
CA ILE A 48 15.47 14.70 5.98
C ILE A 48 14.01 14.84 5.53
N LEU A 49 13.16 15.50 6.30
CA LEU A 49 11.76 15.73 5.94
C LEU A 49 11.63 16.52 4.63
N ALA A 50 12.45 17.57 4.45
CA ALA A 50 12.49 18.35 3.22
C ALA A 50 12.90 17.50 2.02
N ILE A 51 13.93 16.65 2.16
CA ILE A 51 14.35 15.72 1.11
C ILE A 51 13.22 14.73 0.76
N VAL A 52 12.58 14.14 1.77
CA VAL A 52 11.45 13.22 1.57
C VAL A 52 10.31 13.91 0.84
N LEU A 53 9.94 15.13 1.24
CA LEU A 53 8.91 15.92 0.58
C LEU A 53 9.25 16.20 -0.89
N VAL A 54 10.49 16.61 -1.17
CA VAL A 54 10.96 16.83 -2.55
C VAL A 54 10.87 15.54 -3.37
N VAL A 55 11.29 14.40 -2.81
CA VAL A 55 11.20 13.10 -3.50
C VAL A 55 9.74 12.72 -3.78
N VAL A 56 8.85 12.87 -2.80
CA VAL A 56 7.41 12.56 -2.97
C VAL A 56 6.79 13.45 -4.05
N LEU A 57 7.07 14.76 -4.00
CA LEU A 57 6.59 15.73 -4.99
C LEU A 57 7.21 15.55 -6.38
N ALA A 58 8.43 15.02 -6.48
CA ALA A 58 9.10 14.74 -7.75
C ALA A 58 8.61 13.44 -8.39
N VAL A 59 8.30 12.42 -7.57
CA VAL A 59 7.76 11.14 -8.04
C VAL A 59 6.30 11.27 -8.45
N LYS A 60 5.53 12.15 -7.78
CA LYS A 60 4.07 12.33 -7.98
C LYS A 60 3.36 10.98 -8.14
N PRO A 61 3.26 10.18 -7.08
CA PRO A 61 2.69 8.85 -7.16
C PRO A 61 1.28 8.92 -7.75
N LYS A 62 1.11 8.34 -8.93
CA LYS A 62 -0.18 8.11 -9.54
C LYS A 62 -0.76 6.81 -8.98
N LYS A 63 -2.08 6.80 -8.77
CA LYS A 63 -2.77 5.57 -8.41
C LYS A 63 -2.49 4.48 -9.47
N PRO A 64 -2.21 3.24 -9.06
CA PRO A 64 -2.10 2.14 -10.02
C PRO A 64 -3.42 1.98 -10.78
N GLU A 65 -3.34 1.87 -12.09
CA GLU A 65 -4.51 1.62 -12.93
C GLU A 65 -4.64 0.11 -13.13
N PHE A 66 -5.67 -0.48 -12.53
CA PHE A 66 -5.98 -1.90 -12.64
C PHE A 66 -7.38 -2.03 -13.24
N GLU A 67 -7.45 -2.16 -14.57
CA GLU A 67 -8.72 -2.18 -15.28
C GLU A 67 -9.11 -3.61 -15.64
N LEU A 68 -10.35 -4.01 -15.32
CA LEU A 68 -10.95 -5.22 -15.88
C LEU A 68 -11.27 -4.95 -17.35
N GLN A 69 -10.40 -5.41 -18.26
CA GLN A 69 -10.52 -5.11 -19.68
C GLN A 69 -11.61 -5.95 -20.35
N GLN A 70 -11.63 -7.25 -20.07
CA GLN A 70 -12.55 -8.18 -20.71
C GLN A 70 -13.00 -9.28 -19.75
N VAL A 71 -14.28 -9.66 -19.88
CA VAL A 71 -14.85 -10.85 -19.26
C VAL A 71 -15.29 -11.79 -20.38
N GLY A 72 -14.56 -12.88 -20.55
CA GLY A 72 -14.90 -13.96 -21.47
C GLY A 72 -15.71 -15.02 -20.75
N VAL A 73 -16.98 -15.18 -21.11
CA VAL A 73 -17.81 -16.27 -20.62
C VAL A 73 -17.47 -17.50 -21.44
N GLN A 74 -16.82 -18.50 -20.84
CA GLN A 74 -16.48 -19.74 -21.53
C GLN A 74 -17.64 -20.74 -21.47
N TYR A 75 -18.35 -20.76 -20.36
CA TYR A 75 -19.48 -21.64 -20.15
C TYR A 75 -20.39 -21.09 -19.07
N MET A 76 -21.70 -21.22 -19.27
CA MET A 76 -22.70 -20.98 -18.24
C MET A 76 -23.85 -21.96 -18.42
N GLY A 77 -24.06 -22.80 -17.40
CA GLY A 77 -25.15 -23.77 -17.34
C GLY A 77 -25.98 -23.52 -16.09
N ILE A 78 -27.30 -23.47 -16.27
CA ILE A 78 -28.26 -23.39 -15.18
C ILE A 78 -29.26 -24.53 -15.37
N SER A 79 -29.51 -25.31 -14.32
CA SER A 79 -30.45 -26.42 -14.40
C SER A 79 -31.25 -26.54 -13.11
N PRO A 80 -32.60 -26.59 -13.18
CA PRO A 80 -33.41 -26.91 -12.01
C PRO A 80 -33.07 -28.33 -11.53
N THR A 81 -32.92 -28.51 -10.23
CA THR A 81 -32.67 -29.83 -9.62
C THR A 81 -33.89 -30.37 -8.89
N THR A 82 -34.68 -29.49 -8.28
CA THR A 82 -35.99 -29.80 -7.69
C THR A 82 -36.95 -28.65 -7.94
N ALA A 83 -38.19 -28.75 -7.43
CA ALA A 83 -39.18 -27.67 -7.52
C ALA A 83 -38.72 -26.35 -6.88
N SER A 84 -37.75 -26.40 -5.95
CA SER A 84 -37.26 -25.23 -5.20
C SER A 84 -35.73 -25.12 -5.19
N SER A 85 -35.02 -25.76 -6.13
CA SER A 85 -33.57 -25.65 -6.21
C SER A 85 -33.05 -25.65 -7.64
N ALA A 86 -31.94 -24.97 -7.86
CA ALA A 86 -31.27 -24.88 -9.15
C ALA A 86 -29.76 -25.00 -8.97
N THR A 87 -29.10 -25.64 -9.92
CA THR A 87 -27.65 -25.68 -10.02
C THR A 87 -27.17 -24.63 -11.00
N VAL A 88 -26.06 -23.97 -10.66
CA VAL A 88 -25.32 -23.10 -11.57
C VAL A 88 -23.90 -23.62 -11.74
N SER A 89 -23.46 -23.73 -12.98
CA SER A 89 -22.07 -24.00 -13.35
C SER A 89 -21.60 -22.90 -14.28
N LEU A 90 -20.42 -22.33 -14.00
CA LEU A 90 -19.93 -21.14 -14.68
C LEU A 90 -18.42 -21.22 -14.83
N ILE A 91 -17.92 -20.91 -16.02
CA ILE A 91 -16.50 -20.70 -16.27
C ILE A 91 -16.37 -19.32 -16.91
N ILE A 92 -15.75 -18.39 -16.20
CA ILE A 92 -15.44 -17.05 -16.72
C ILE A 92 -13.94 -16.80 -16.70
N ARG A 93 -13.43 -16.25 -17.79
CA ARG A 93 -12.07 -15.76 -17.95
C ARG A 93 -12.09 -14.25 -17.79
N MET A 94 -11.35 -13.74 -16.82
CA MET A 94 -11.21 -12.31 -16.60
C MET A 94 -9.82 -11.89 -17.03
N LEU A 95 -9.77 -10.90 -17.92
CA LEU A 95 -8.55 -10.27 -18.39
C LEU A 95 -8.45 -8.87 -17.82
N PHE A 96 -7.43 -8.66 -17.01
CA PHE A 96 -7.10 -7.38 -16.42
C PHE A 96 -5.89 -6.78 -17.13
N THR A 97 -5.87 -5.45 -17.21
CA THR A 97 -4.71 -4.69 -17.63
C THR A 97 -4.26 -3.85 -16.45
N ALA A 98 -3.03 -4.09 -16.00
CA ALA A 98 -2.35 -3.25 -15.03
C ALA A 98 -1.40 -2.30 -15.76
N ALA A 99 -1.62 -0.99 -15.66
CA ALA A 99 -0.73 0.02 -16.19
C ALA A 99 0.00 0.73 -15.04
N ASN A 100 1.33 0.81 -15.13
CA ASN A 100 2.15 1.52 -14.17
C ASN A 100 2.78 2.75 -14.81
N ASP A 101 2.08 3.88 -14.72
CA ASP A 101 2.57 5.19 -15.15
C ASP A 101 3.57 5.84 -14.18
N ASN A 102 3.82 5.20 -13.03
CA ASN A 102 4.77 5.72 -12.07
C ASN A 102 6.20 5.54 -12.54
N LYS A 103 7.08 6.43 -12.07
CA LYS A 103 8.54 6.34 -12.26
C LYS A 103 9.20 5.24 -11.43
N VAL A 104 8.41 4.51 -10.63
CA VAL A 104 8.86 3.54 -9.63
C VAL A 104 8.09 2.23 -9.82
N GLY A 105 8.68 1.13 -9.35
CA GLY A 105 8.05 -0.19 -9.48
C GLY A 105 6.94 -0.39 -8.45
N ILE A 106 5.95 -1.22 -8.80
CA ILE A 106 4.84 -1.59 -7.93
C ILE A 106 4.90 -3.10 -7.70
N LYS A 107 4.86 -3.51 -6.43
CA LYS A 107 4.71 -4.91 -6.02
C LYS A 107 3.25 -5.16 -5.65
N TYR A 108 2.56 -5.92 -6.48
CA TYR A 108 1.21 -6.40 -6.20
C TYR A 108 1.28 -7.67 -5.34
N ARG A 109 0.39 -7.74 -4.36
CA ARG A 109 0.13 -8.96 -3.60
C ARG A 109 -0.80 -9.86 -4.39
N GLU A 110 -0.87 -11.12 -3.97
CA GLU A 110 -1.93 -12.00 -4.44
C GLU A 110 -3.29 -11.36 -4.15
N SER A 111 -4.16 -11.38 -5.15
CA SER A 111 -5.50 -10.80 -5.10
C SER A 111 -6.52 -11.89 -5.37
N THR A 112 -7.60 -11.92 -4.60
CA THR A 112 -8.69 -12.89 -4.76
C THR A 112 -9.96 -12.18 -5.17
N PHE A 113 -10.58 -12.67 -6.24
CA PHE A 113 -11.85 -12.18 -6.76
C PHE A 113 -12.93 -13.23 -6.49
N THR A 114 -14.08 -12.80 -5.98
CA THR A 114 -15.24 -13.65 -5.70
C THR A 114 -16.38 -13.25 -6.62
N VAL A 115 -16.91 -14.21 -7.37
CA VAL A 115 -18.16 -14.05 -8.13
C VAL A 115 -19.32 -14.36 -7.20
N MET A 116 -20.29 -13.46 -7.18
CA MET A 116 -21.48 -13.53 -6.36
C MET A 116 -22.73 -13.39 -7.21
N TYR A 117 -23.78 -14.12 -6.84
CA TYR A 117 -25.13 -13.91 -7.35
C TYR A 117 -26.01 -13.45 -6.19
N ARG A 118 -26.53 -12.22 -6.27
CA ARG A 118 -27.37 -11.61 -5.22
C ARG A 118 -26.79 -11.72 -3.80
N GLY A 119 -25.47 -11.60 -3.67
CA GLY A 119 -24.76 -11.70 -2.39
C GLY A 119 -24.31 -13.11 -1.99
N ILE A 120 -24.68 -14.14 -2.76
CA ILE A 120 -24.24 -15.52 -2.54
C ILE A 120 -22.93 -15.76 -3.28
N PRO A 121 -21.82 -16.09 -2.59
CA PRO A 121 -20.54 -16.36 -3.23
C PRO A 121 -20.58 -17.70 -3.97
N LEU A 122 -20.46 -17.66 -5.29
CA LEU A 122 -20.52 -18.83 -6.16
C LEU A 122 -19.14 -19.45 -6.40
N GLY A 123 -18.10 -18.62 -6.52
CA GLY A 123 -16.76 -19.08 -6.84
C GLY A 123 -15.70 -18.01 -6.67
N ARG A 124 -14.43 -18.44 -6.69
CA ARG A 124 -13.27 -17.57 -6.50
C ARG A 124 -12.25 -17.74 -7.61
N GLY A 125 -11.56 -16.66 -7.93
CA GLY A 125 -10.40 -16.62 -8.83
C GLY A 125 -9.25 -15.93 -8.14
N VAL A 126 -8.04 -16.40 -8.41
CA VAL A 126 -6.83 -15.84 -7.81
C VAL A 126 -5.97 -15.23 -8.91
N VAL A 127 -5.47 -14.04 -8.63
CA VAL A 127 -4.41 -13.39 -9.39
C VAL A 127 -3.14 -13.44 -8.54
N PRO A 128 -2.11 -14.22 -8.94
CA PRO A 128 -0.86 -14.29 -8.21
C PRO A 128 -0.19 -12.92 -8.07
N GLY A 129 0.48 -12.70 -6.94
CA GLY A 129 1.26 -11.49 -6.74
C GLY A 129 2.39 -11.35 -7.76
N PHE A 130 2.65 -10.13 -8.20
CA PHE A 130 3.68 -9.85 -9.20
C PHE A 130 4.35 -8.51 -9.00
N PHE A 131 5.55 -8.37 -9.55
CA PHE A 131 6.23 -7.08 -9.64
C PHE A 131 6.00 -6.46 -11.02
N GLN A 132 5.70 -5.17 -11.02
CA GLN A 132 5.53 -4.36 -12.20
C GLN A 132 6.57 -3.25 -12.23
N PRO A 133 7.46 -3.23 -13.24
CA PRO A 133 8.42 -2.15 -13.44
C PRO A 133 7.74 -0.78 -13.67
N ALA A 134 8.50 0.30 -13.50
CA ALA A 134 8.09 1.64 -13.90
C ALA A 134 7.76 1.68 -15.40
N HIS A 135 6.78 2.51 -15.80
CA HIS A 135 6.36 2.73 -17.18
C HIS A 135 6.09 1.44 -17.97
N SER A 136 5.43 0.47 -17.33
CA SER A 136 5.13 -0.81 -17.94
C SER A 136 3.64 -1.11 -17.90
N VAL A 137 3.18 -1.88 -18.89
CA VAL A 137 1.81 -2.40 -18.95
C VAL A 137 1.88 -3.92 -18.88
N ARG A 138 1.05 -4.52 -18.04
CA ARG A 138 0.98 -5.97 -17.87
C ARG A 138 -0.44 -6.46 -18.03
N ARG A 139 -0.62 -7.46 -18.90
CA ARG A 139 -1.87 -8.22 -19.01
C ARG A 139 -1.86 -9.34 -18.00
N ILE A 140 -2.97 -9.48 -17.31
CA ILE A 140 -3.15 -10.43 -16.21
C ILE A 140 -4.43 -11.19 -16.47
N GLU A 141 -4.39 -12.48 -16.22
CA GLU A 141 -5.50 -13.35 -16.47
C GLU A 141 -5.82 -14.16 -15.22
N THR A 142 -7.11 -14.32 -14.95
CA THR A 142 -7.60 -15.29 -13.98
C THR A 142 -8.87 -15.94 -14.50
N THR A 143 -9.11 -17.17 -14.10
CA THR A 143 -10.31 -17.91 -14.44
C THR A 143 -11.05 -18.24 -13.16
N ILE A 144 -12.36 -18.01 -13.15
CA ILE A 144 -13.25 -18.42 -12.07
C ILE A 144 -14.07 -19.59 -12.57
N VAL A 145 -14.04 -20.66 -11.78
CA VAL A 145 -14.80 -21.88 -12.02
C VAL A 145 -15.80 -22.05 -10.88
N VAL A 146 -17.06 -22.16 -11.25
CA VAL A 146 -18.17 -22.55 -10.38
C VAL A 146 -18.63 -23.92 -10.88
N ASP A 147 -18.46 -24.95 -10.06
CA ASP A 147 -18.92 -26.30 -10.38
C ASP A 147 -20.21 -26.61 -9.60
N ARG A 148 -21.33 -26.74 -10.34
CA ARG A 148 -22.64 -27.19 -9.84
C ARG A 148 -23.02 -26.62 -8.46
N PHE A 149 -22.92 -25.31 -8.31
CA PHE A 149 -23.34 -24.65 -7.08
C PHE A 149 -24.86 -24.71 -6.93
N ASN A 150 -25.35 -25.19 -5.79
CA ASN A 150 -26.78 -25.32 -5.51
C ASN A 150 -27.33 -24.04 -4.88
N LEU A 151 -28.28 -23.40 -5.56
CA LEU A 151 -29.15 -22.38 -5.01
C LEU A 151 -30.47 -22.99 -4.56
N LEU A 152 -31.08 -22.40 -3.54
CA LEU A 152 -32.29 -22.90 -2.90
C LEU A 152 -33.38 -21.82 -2.88
N GLN A 153 -34.63 -22.27 -2.80
CA GLN A 153 -35.83 -21.47 -2.61
C GLN A 153 -35.92 -20.27 -3.57
N ALA A 154 -36.05 -19.05 -3.02
CA ALA A 154 -36.24 -17.82 -3.78
C ALA A 154 -35.07 -17.54 -4.73
N ASP A 155 -33.83 -17.79 -4.32
CA ASP A 155 -32.65 -17.53 -5.16
C ASP A 155 -32.60 -18.44 -6.39
N ALA A 156 -33.03 -19.69 -6.24
CA ALA A 156 -33.17 -20.63 -7.35
C ALA A 156 -34.26 -20.19 -8.33
N ALA A 157 -35.43 -19.80 -7.80
CA ALA A 157 -36.54 -19.32 -8.62
C ALA A 157 -36.17 -18.05 -9.40
N ASP A 158 -35.50 -17.12 -8.73
CA ASP A 158 -35.01 -15.88 -9.35
C ASP A 158 -33.95 -16.16 -10.41
N LEU A 159 -32.96 -17.03 -10.13
CA LEU A 159 -31.95 -17.40 -11.10
C LEU A 159 -32.57 -18.03 -12.36
N LEU A 160 -33.52 -18.96 -12.17
CA LEU A 160 -34.22 -19.60 -13.28
C LEU A 160 -35.03 -18.59 -14.08
N ARG A 161 -35.70 -17.64 -13.43
CA ARG A 161 -36.45 -16.57 -14.08
C ARG A 161 -35.54 -15.65 -14.90
N ASP A 162 -34.45 -15.19 -14.29
CA ASP A 162 -33.46 -14.29 -14.91
C ASP A 162 -32.78 -14.95 -16.12
N ALA A 163 -32.48 -16.26 -16.02
CA ALA A 163 -31.90 -17.02 -17.12
C ALA A 163 -32.91 -17.36 -18.23
N SER A 164 -34.10 -17.84 -17.88
CA SER A 164 -35.04 -18.40 -18.86
C SER A 164 -35.86 -17.33 -19.59
N LEU A 165 -36.37 -16.34 -18.85
CA LEU A 165 -37.25 -15.30 -19.38
C LEU A 165 -36.45 -14.10 -19.90
N ASN A 166 -35.45 -13.65 -19.14
CA ASN A 166 -34.72 -12.43 -19.46
C ASN A 166 -33.45 -12.67 -20.28
N ASP A 167 -32.98 -13.93 -20.37
CA ASP A 167 -31.67 -14.29 -20.92
C ASP A 167 -30.54 -13.39 -20.37
N ARG A 168 -30.64 -13.05 -19.08
CA ARG A 168 -29.75 -12.09 -18.43
C ARG A 168 -29.64 -12.40 -16.97
N VAL A 169 -28.46 -12.85 -16.56
CA VAL A 169 -28.11 -13.07 -15.16
C VAL A 169 -27.06 -12.04 -14.76
N GLU A 170 -27.40 -11.23 -13.78
CA GLU A 170 -26.48 -10.25 -13.20
C GLU A 170 -25.67 -10.89 -12.06
N MET A 171 -24.36 -10.74 -12.11
CA MET A 171 -23.43 -11.21 -11.09
C MET A 171 -22.52 -10.07 -10.65
N ARG A 172 -22.06 -10.13 -9.40
CA ARG A 172 -21.06 -9.21 -8.87
C ARG A 172 -19.72 -9.90 -8.72
N VAL A 173 -18.65 -9.20 -9.09
CA VAL A 173 -17.27 -9.65 -8.92
C VAL A 173 -16.60 -8.67 -7.98
N VAL A 174 -16.26 -9.14 -6.79
CA VAL A 174 -15.60 -8.32 -5.77
C VAL A 174 -14.22 -8.87 -5.44
N GLY A 175 -13.26 -8.01 -5.13
CA GLY A 175 -11.94 -8.45 -4.68
C GLY A 175 -11.06 -7.31 -4.22
N ASP A 176 -10.14 -7.61 -3.31
CA ASP A 176 -9.18 -6.63 -2.81
C ASP A 176 -7.82 -6.80 -3.51
N VAL A 177 -7.29 -5.70 -4.01
CA VAL A 177 -5.99 -5.63 -4.68
C VAL A 177 -5.01 -4.87 -3.80
N GLY A 178 -4.05 -5.61 -3.23
CA GLY A 178 -2.99 -5.03 -2.41
C GLY A 178 -1.77 -4.65 -3.25
N ALA A 179 -1.27 -3.43 -3.09
CA ALA A 179 -0.07 -2.93 -3.78
C ALA A 179 0.93 -2.27 -2.82
N LYS A 180 2.22 -2.34 -3.14
CA LYS A 180 3.31 -1.64 -2.45
C LYS A 180 4.20 -0.95 -3.47
N ILE A 181 4.57 0.29 -3.24
CA ILE A 181 5.53 1.02 -4.08
C ILE A 181 6.94 0.61 -3.68
N ARG A 182 7.82 0.39 -4.66
CA ARG A 182 9.23 0.05 -4.45
C ARG A 182 10.15 1.10 -5.08
N ILE A 183 10.97 1.75 -4.25
CA ILE A 183 11.90 2.81 -4.66
C ILE A 183 13.30 2.42 -4.18
N LEU A 184 14.25 2.22 -5.10
CA LEU A 184 15.67 1.97 -4.78
C LEU A 184 15.90 0.89 -3.69
N GLY A 185 15.09 -0.17 -3.70
CA GLY A 185 15.17 -1.27 -2.72
C GLY A 185 14.26 -1.11 -1.49
N PHE A 186 13.85 0.11 -1.15
CA PHE A 186 12.89 0.38 -0.08
C PHE A 186 11.46 0.09 -0.53
N THR A 187 10.64 -0.45 0.38
CA THR A 187 9.23 -0.78 0.12
C THR A 187 8.34 0.12 0.97
N SER A 188 7.37 0.78 0.35
CA SER A 188 6.39 1.63 1.05
C SER A 188 5.46 0.80 1.94
N PRO A 189 4.71 1.46 2.84
CA PRO A 189 3.47 0.90 3.38
C PRO A 189 2.57 0.40 2.24
N GLY A 190 1.82 -0.66 2.51
CA GLY A 190 0.92 -1.24 1.52
C GLY A 190 -0.39 -0.51 1.46
N VAL A 191 -0.90 -0.34 0.26
CA VAL A 191 -2.23 0.19 -0.03
C VAL A 191 -3.11 -0.97 -0.45
N GLN A 192 -4.39 -0.92 -0.10
CA GLN A 192 -5.41 -1.83 -0.62
C GLN A 192 -6.49 -1.03 -1.35
N VAL A 193 -6.90 -1.55 -2.49
CA VAL A 193 -7.99 -1.02 -3.31
C VAL A 193 -9.01 -2.12 -3.48
N SER A 194 -10.27 -1.83 -3.18
CA SER A 194 -11.36 -2.76 -3.41
C SER A 194 -11.90 -2.57 -4.83
N VAL A 195 -12.05 -3.68 -5.53
CA VAL A 195 -12.65 -3.75 -6.87
C VAL A 195 -14.04 -4.33 -6.71
N ASP A 196 -15.03 -3.65 -7.30
CA ASP A 196 -16.42 -4.09 -7.31
C ASP A 196 -16.99 -3.92 -8.71
N CYS A 197 -17.25 -5.03 -9.39
CA CYS A 197 -17.79 -5.02 -10.74
C CYS A 197 -19.14 -5.73 -10.79
N THR A 198 -20.12 -5.11 -11.43
CA THR A 198 -21.36 -5.75 -11.86
C THR A 198 -21.22 -6.19 -13.30
N ILE A 199 -21.53 -7.46 -13.57
CA ILE A 199 -21.50 -8.05 -14.91
C ILE A 199 -22.85 -8.68 -15.24
N GLY A 200 -23.36 -8.40 -16.45
CA GLY A 200 -24.54 -9.06 -16.99
C GLY A 200 -24.12 -10.13 -18.00
N ILE A 201 -24.57 -11.37 -17.81
CA ILE A 201 -24.26 -12.48 -18.71
C ILE A 201 -25.53 -12.99 -19.37
N SER A 202 -25.48 -13.29 -20.68
CA SER A 202 -26.51 -14.05 -21.39
C SER A 202 -26.16 -15.55 -21.33
N PRO A 203 -26.94 -16.38 -20.61
CA PRO A 203 -26.69 -17.81 -20.56
C PRO A 203 -26.86 -18.47 -21.93
N ARG A 204 -27.82 -18.03 -22.76
CA ARG A 204 -28.07 -18.65 -24.08
C ARG A 204 -26.94 -18.34 -25.07
N LYS A 205 -26.40 -17.12 -25.07
CA LYS A 205 -25.31 -16.71 -25.95
C LYS A 205 -23.93 -17.04 -25.39
N GLN A 206 -23.85 -17.43 -24.11
CA GLN A 206 -22.60 -17.60 -23.36
C GLN A 206 -21.69 -16.38 -23.52
N ALA A 207 -22.26 -15.19 -23.32
CA ALA A 207 -21.57 -13.94 -23.62
C ALA A 207 -21.85 -12.88 -22.55
N LEU A 208 -20.86 -12.01 -22.36
CA LEU A 208 -21.01 -10.79 -21.57
C LEU A 208 -21.93 -9.82 -22.32
N ILE A 209 -22.93 -9.28 -21.62
CA ILE A 209 -23.83 -8.23 -22.12
C ILE A 209 -23.26 -6.86 -21.76
N TYR A 210 -22.91 -6.66 -20.48
CA TYR A 210 -22.29 -5.43 -19.97
C TYR A 210 -21.39 -5.73 -18.78
N LYS A 211 -20.50 -4.77 -18.50
CA LYS A 211 -19.69 -4.70 -17.28
C LYS A 211 -19.67 -3.26 -16.78
N GLU A 212 -19.85 -3.08 -15.49
CA GLU A 212 -19.72 -1.80 -14.79
C GLU A 212 -18.84 -2.04 -13.57
N CYS A 213 -17.74 -1.30 -13.44
CA CYS A 213 -16.78 -1.50 -12.35
C CYS A 213 -16.58 -0.20 -11.57
N GLY A 214 -16.75 -0.29 -10.25
CA GLY A 214 -16.35 0.71 -9.28
C GLY A 214 -15.01 0.34 -8.63
N PHE A 215 -14.26 1.39 -8.26
CA PHE A 215 -13.05 1.27 -7.46
C PHE A 215 -13.24 2.16 -6.24
N ASP A 216 -13.53 1.53 -5.09
CA ASP A 216 -13.72 2.27 -3.84
C ASP A 216 -12.45 2.19 -2.99
N GLY A 217 -12.04 3.37 -2.53
CA GLY A 217 -11.23 3.59 -1.33
C GLY A 217 -9.83 3.00 -1.32
N LEU A 218 -8.82 3.88 -1.43
CA LEU A 218 -7.50 3.64 -0.86
C LEU A 218 -7.66 3.45 0.66
N THR A 219 -7.61 2.22 1.15
CA THR A 219 -7.39 2.00 2.58
C THR A 219 -5.88 2.01 2.82
N VAL A 220 -5.43 3.01 3.58
CA VAL A 220 -4.03 3.31 3.88
C VAL A 220 -3.67 2.77 5.25
#